data_AF-A0A7C8ZXL7-F1
#
_entry.id   AF-A0A7C8ZXL7-F1
#
_cell.length_a   1.000
_cell.length_b   1.000
_cell.length_c   1.000
_cell.angle_alpha   90.00
_cell.angle_beta   90.00
_cell.angle_gamma   90.00
#
_symmetry.space_group_name_H-M   'P 1'
#
loop_
_entity.id
_entity.type
_entity.pdbx_description
1 polymer ?
#
loop_
_entity_poly.entity_id
_entity_poly.type
_entity_poly.pdbx_seq_one_letter_code
_entity_poly.pdbx_strand_id
1 'polypeptide(L)'
;MGSKSFNEMLTKAKPYLAIISLQFGYSGMYIVTAVCLKRGMNHFILSVYRHIFATLAIAPFALIFERKTRPKMTLSIFLKIMLLGFLEPVLDQNLYYVGLQYTSATFASASVNVLPAITFIMATIFRLEKVDIRKLPSQAKIIGTIVTVSGAMVMTI
;
A
#
# COMPACT_ATOMS: atom_id res chain seq x y z
N MET A 1 -27.05 -3.93 -28.97
CA MET A 1 -26.65 -2.76 -28.14
C MET A 1 -26.25 -3.13 -26.70
N GLY A 2 -26.63 -4.29 -26.14
CA GLY A 2 -26.34 -4.66 -24.73
C GLY A 2 -24.90 -5.09 -24.38
N SER A 3 -24.13 -5.65 -25.32
CA SER A 3 -22.75 -6.14 -25.05
C SER A 3 -21.74 -5.01 -24.75
N LYS A 4 -21.87 -3.84 -25.38
CA LYS A 4 -20.98 -2.69 -25.14
C LYS A 4 -21.18 -2.08 -23.75
N SER A 5 -22.44 -1.97 -23.30
CA SER A 5 -22.77 -1.42 -21.98
C SER A 5 -22.31 -2.33 -20.83
N PHE A 6 -22.46 -3.66 -20.97
CA PHE A 6 -21.97 -4.61 -19.97
C PHE A 6 -20.44 -4.60 -19.84
N ASN A 7 -19.73 -4.52 -20.97
CA ASN A 7 -18.27 -4.42 -20.96
C ASN A 7 -17.78 -3.10 -20.33
N GLU A 8 -18.44 -1.97 -20.56
CA GLU A 8 -18.12 -0.71 -19.86
C GLU A 8 -18.36 -0.81 -18.36
N MET A 9 -19.45 -1.45 -17.94
CA MET A 9 -19.76 -1.66 -16.53
C MET A 9 -18.73 -2.56 -15.86
N LEU A 10 -18.31 -3.65 -16.51
CA LEU A 10 -17.23 -4.52 -16.04
C LEU A 10 -15.90 -3.77 -15.95
N THR A 11 -15.60 -2.90 -16.92
CA THR A 11 -14.34 -2.14 -16.92
C THR A 11 -14.28 -1.13 -15.78
N LYS A 12 -15.41 -0.49 -15.45
CA LYS A 12 -15.54 0.37 -14.26
C LYS A 12 -15.51 -0.43 -12.96
N ALA A 13 -16.04 -1.66 -12.93
CA ALA A 13 -16.09 -2.50 -11.74
C ALA A 13 -14.76 -3.20 -11.42
N LYS A 14 -13.91 -3.49 -12.43
CA LYS A 14 -12.59 -4.12 -12.27
C LYS A 14 -11.72 -3.56 -11.14
N PRO A 15 -11.47 -2.24 -11.02
CA PRO A 15 -10.66 -1.70 -9.92
C PRO A 15 -11.29 -1.93 -8.55
N TYR A 16 -12.62 -1.82 -8.43
CA TYR A 16 -13.32 -2.10 -7.17
C TYR A 16 -13.22 -3.56 -6.77
N LEU A 17 -13.46 -4.49 -7.71
CA LEU A 17 -13.30 -5.92 -7.48
C LEU A 17 -11.84 -6.28 -7.11
N ALA A 18 -10.86 -5.63 -7.74
CA ALA A 18 -9.45 -5.81 -7.41
C ALA A 18 -9.13 -5.36 -5.98
N ILE A 19 -9.62 -4.19 -5.54
CA ILE A 19 -9.42 -3.71 -4.17
C ILE A 19 -10.09 -4.64 -3.15
N ILE A 20 -11.32 -5.09 -3.41
CA ILE A 20 -12.03 -6.02 -2.52
C ILE A 20 -11.26 -7.34 -2.40
N SER A 21 -10.80 -7.88 -3.53
CA SER A 21 -10.01 -9.13 -3.56
C SER A 21 -8.69 -8.97 -2.79
N LEU A 22 -8.03 -7.82 -2.93
CA LEU A 22 -6.80 -7.50 -2.20
C LEU A 22 -7.04 -7.43 -0.69
N GLN A 23 -8.12 -6.76 -0.24
CA GLN A 23 -8.47 -6.65 1.18
C GLN A 23 -8.81 -8.01 1.79
N PHE A 24 -9.50 -8.87 1.04
CA PHE A 24 -9.76 -10.23 1.46
C PHE A 24 -8.46 -11.03 1.65
N GLY A 25 -7.51 -10.87 0.72
CA GLY A 25 -6.17 -11.44 0.83
C GLY A 25 -5.41 -10.95 2.08
N TYR A 26 -5.45 -9.65 2.37
CA TYR A 26 -4.84 -9.09 3.58
C TYR A 26 -5.48 -9.62 4.86
N SER A 27 -6.81 -9.73 4.92
CA SER A 27 -7.51 -10.30 6.06
C SER A 27 -7.06 -11.74 6.35
N GLY A 28 -6.98 -12.58 5.30
CA GLY A 28 -6.44 -13.94 5.43
C GLY A 28 -5.00 -13.95 5.94
N MET A 29 -4.14 -13.08 5.42
CA MET A 29 -2.76 -12.93 5.89
C MET A 29 -2.69 -12.57 7.39
N TYR A 30 -3.52 -11.65 7.87
CA TYR A 30 -3.53 -11.24 9.28
C TYR A 30 -3.95 -12.40 10.20
N ILE A 31 -4.95 -13.19 9.81
CA ILE A 31 -5.41 -14.35 10.60
C ILE A 31 -4.29 -15.39 10.68
N VAL A 32 -3.68 -15.76 9.56
CA VAL A 32 -2.56 -16.72 9.52
C VAL A 32 -1.40 -16.22 10.38
N THR A 33 -1.05 -14.94 10.23
CA THR A 33 0.00 -14.28 11.04
C THR A 33 -0.32 -14.35 12.54
N ALA A 34 -1.56 -14.06 12.94
CA ALA A 34 -1.98 -14.12 14.33
C ALA A 34 -1.89 -15.52 14.92
N VAL A 35 -2.30 -16.56 14.18
CA VAL A 35 -2.19 -17.97 14.62
C VAL A 35 -0.72 -18.38 14.76
N CYS A 36 0.10 -18.01 13.79
CA CYS A 36 1.54 -18.26 13.78
C CYS A 36 2.27 -17.63 14.96
N LEU A 37 1.99 -16.36 15.27
CA LEU A 37 2.59 -15.65 16.41
C LEU A 37 2.10 -16.22 17.75
N LYS A 38 0.80 -16.55 17.88
CA LYS A 38 0.26 -17.19 19.10
C LYS A 38 0.89 -18.55 19.41
N ARG A 39 1.39 -19.25 18.39
CA ARG A 39 2.13 -20.52 18.54
C ARG A 39 3.62 -20.32 18.87
N GLY A 40 4.05 -19.09 19.16
CA GLY A 40 5.41 -18.77 19.59
C GLY A 40 6.44 -18.61 18.46
N MET A 41 6.02 -18.51 17.21
CA MET A 41 6.95 -18.29 16.10
C MET A 41 7.50 -16.86 16.11
N ASN A 42 8.82 -16.72 15.94
CA ASN A 42 9.47 -15.41 15.86
C ASN A 42 8.96 -14.62 14.64
N HIS A 43 8.55 -13.37 14.86
CA HIS A 43 8.02 -12.48 13.83
C HIS A 43 9.01 -12.25 12.66
N PHE A 44 10.31 -12.17 12.93
CA PHE A 44 11.33 -12.01 11.89
C PHE A 44 11.37 -13.21 10.94
N ILE A 45 11.26 -14.42 11.49
CA ILE A 45 11.24 -15.66 10.71
C ILE A 45 10.00 -15.69 9.82
N LEU A 46 8.82 -15.37 10.37
CA LEU A 46 7.58 -15.28 9.61
C LEU A 46 7.67 -14.27 8.46
N SER A 47 8.27 -13.09 8.70
CA SER A 47 8.45 -12.06 7.67
C SER A 47 9.37 -12.56 6.54
N VAL A 48 10.50 -13.19 6.86
CA VAL A 48 11.42 -13.75 5.85
C VAL A 48 10.73 -14.83 5.00
N TYR A 49 10.03 -15.78 5.63
CA TYR A 49 9.30 -16.82 4.90
C TYR A 49 8.26 -16.21 3.96
N ARG A 50 7.50 -15.21 4.40
CA ARG A 50 6.48 -14.54 3.57
C ARG A 50 7.08 -13.98 2.28
N HIS A 51 8.21 -13.27 2.37
CA HIS A 51 8.83 -12.67 1.17
C HIS A 51 9.49 -13.71 0.27
N ILE A 52 10.05 -14.79 0.83
CA ILE A 52 10.58 -15.92 0.03
C ILE A 52 9.45 -16.59 -0.74
N PHE A 53 8.36 -16.96 -0.06
CA PHE A 53 7.21 -17.60 -0.71
C PHE A 53 6.57 -16.68 -1.76
N ALA A 54 6.41 -15.39 -1.46
CA ALA A 54 5.92 -14.42 -2.44
C ALA A 54 6.82 -14.37 -3.68
N THR A 55 8.14 -14.34 -3.49
CA THR A 55 9.11 -14.34 -4.59
C THR A 55 9.01 -15.62 -5.41
N LEU A 56 8.97 -16.79 -4.77
CA LEU A 56 8.86 -18.08 -5.47
C LEU A 56 7.52 -18.24 -6.19
N ALA A 57 6.43 -17.74 -5.63
CA ALA A 57 5.11 -17.80 -6.24
C ALA A 57 5.01 -16.85 -7.44
N ILE A 58 5.53 -15.63 -7.33
CA ILE A 58 5.45 -14.60 -8.40
C ILE A 58 6.50 -14.82 -9.49
N ALA A 59 7.70 -15.30 -9.14
CA ALA A 59 8.81 -15.52 -10.08
C ALA A 59 8.42 -16.26 -11.38
N PRO A 60 7.70 -17.40 -11.36
CA PRO A 60 7.33 -18.09 -12.59
C PRO A 60 6.36 -17.26 -13.45
N PHE A 61 5.38 -16.60 -12.84
CA PHE A 61 4.45 -15.73 -13.59
C PHE A 61 5.19 -14.52 -14.19
N ALA A 62 6.08 -13.90 -13.43
CA ALA A 62 6.92 -12.81 -13.92
C ALA A 62 7.81 -13.28 -15.08
N LEU A 63 8.39 -14.49 -15.01
CA LEU A 63 9.26 -15.05 -16.06
C LEU A 63 8.49 -15.47 -17.32
N ILE A 64 7.23 -15.86 -17.21
CA ILE A 64 6.40 -16.30 -18.34
C ILE A 64 5.70 -15.10 -18.99
N PHE A 65 5.00 -14.27 -18.23
CA PHE A 65 4.15 -13.20 -18.76
C PHE A 65 4.92 -11.92 -19.09
N GLU A 66 5.90 -11.52 -18.28
CA GLU A 66 6.56 -10.23 -18.47
C GLU A 66 7.81 -10.30 -19.36
N ARG A 67 8.23 -11.50 -19.79
CA ARG A 67 9.48 -11.72 -20.54
C ARG A 67 9.66 -10.81 -21.76
N LYS A 68 8.56 -10.46 -22.44
CA LYS A 68 8.56 -9.61 -23.64
C LYS A 68 8.44 -8.11 -23.35
N THR A 69 8.04 -7.75 -22.13
CA THR A 69 7.75 -6.37 -21.72
C THR A 69 8.81 -5.80 -20.77
N ARG A 70 9.80 -6.61 -20.37
CA ARG A 70 10.83 -6.19 -19.41
C ARG A 70 11.70 -5.07 -19.96
N PRO A 71 11.83 -3.92 -19.25
CA PRO A 71 12.86 -2.95 -19.56
C PRO A 71 14.25 -3.58 -19.33
N LYS A 72 15.26 -3.18 -20.11
CA LYS A 72 16.63 -3.64 -19.91
C LYS A 72 17.08 -3.28 -18.49
N MET A 73 17.51 -4.26 -17.71
CA MET A 73 18.02 -4.06 -16.36
C MET A 73 19.34 -3.30 -16.41
N THR A 74 19.29 -1.97 -16.26
CA THR A 74 20.48 -1.14 -16.07
C THR A 74 20.80 -1.03 -14.57
N LEU A 75 22.05 -0.75 -14.23
CA LEU A 75 22.49 -0.59 -12.84
C LEU A 75 21.64 0.46 -12.09
N SER A 76 21.24 1.54 -12.77
CA SER A 76 20.36 2.56 -12.17
C SER A 76 18.97 2.02 -11.83
N ILE A 77 18.34 1.22 -12.70
CA ILE A 77 17.04 0.62 -12.43
C ILE A 77 17.16 -0.39 -11.28
N PHE A 78 18.21 -1.21 -11.27
CA PHE A 78 18.48 -2.13 -10.18
C PHE A 78 18.61 -1.42 -8.83
N LEU A 79 19.41 -0.35 -8.76
CA LEU A 79 19.58 0.43 -7.53
C LEU A 79 18.26 1.09 -7.08
N LYS A 80 17.43 1.58 -8.01
CA LYS A 80 16.09 2.10 -7.68
C LYS A 80 15.17 1.03 -7.08
N ILE A 81 15.12 -0.16 -7.68
CA ILE A 81 14.31 -1.28 -7.17
C ILE A 81 14.84 -1.73 -5.79
N MET A 82 16.15 -1.82 -5.62
CA MET A 82 16.77 -2.17 -4.35
C MET A 82 16.45 -1.14 -3.26
N LEU A 83 16.51 0.15 -3.58
CA LEU A 83 16.17 1.24 -2.67
C LEU A 83 14.70 1.20 -2.27
N LEU A 84 13.79 0.96 -3.21
CA LEU A 84 12.36 0.78 -2.93
C LEU A 84 12.11 -0.45 -2.05
N GLY A 85 12.75 -1.59 -2.36
CA GLY A 85 12.64 -2.81 -1.56
C GLY A 85 13.28 -2.72 -0.17
N PHE A 86 14.17 -1.76 0.07
CA PHE A 86 14.69 -1.47 1.41
C PHE A 86 13.78 -0.48 2.17
N LEU A 87 13.33 0.58 1.50
CA LEU A 87 12.49 1.62 2.10
C LEU A 87 11.11 1.11 2.50
N GLU A 88 10.46 0.31 1.64
CA GLU A 88 9.12 -0.20 1.93
C GLU A 88 9.20 -1.30 3.00
N PRO A 89 9.47 -2.58 2.73
CA PRO A 89 9.25 -3.62 3.72
C PRO A 89 10.19 -3.57 4.93
N VAL A 90 11.46 -3.14 4.76
CA VAL A 90 12.46 -3.20 5.84
C VAL A 90 12.31 -2.00 6.75
N LEU A 91 12.36 -0.78 6.21
CA LEU A 91 12.23 0.43 7.02
C LEU A 91 10.82 0.62 7.57
N ASP A 92 9.76 0.42 6.77
CA ASP A 92 8.37 0.58 7.23
C ASP A 92 8.06 -0.34 8.41
N GLN A 93 8.33 -1.65 8.29
CA GLN A 93 8.03 -2.60 9.37
C GLN A 93 8.86 -2.30 10.62
N ASN A 94 10.16 -2.02 10.50
CA ASN A 94 11.00 -1.75 11.67
C ASN A 94 10.59 -0.45 12.37
N LEU A 95 10.38 0.64 11.62
CA LEU A 95 9.94 1.92 12.19
C LEU A 95 8.53 1.80 12.79
N TYR A 96 7.64 1.01 12.17
CA TYR A 96 6.31 0.74 12.71
C TYR A 96 6.38 0.00 14.05
N TYR A 97 7.22 -1.02 14.18
CA TYR A 97 7.39 -1.74 15.45
C TYR A 97 8.02 -0.87 16.54
N VAL A 98 9.02 -0.05 16.20
CA VAL A 98 9.59 0.93 17.12
C VAL A 98 8.54 1.95 17.54
N GLY A 99 7.78 2.50 16.58
CA GLY A 99 6.70 3.43 16.84
C GLY A 99 5.64 2.85 17.79
N LEU A 100 5.25 1.59 17.60
CA LEU A 100 4.33 0.88 18.50
C LEU A 100 4.88 0.64 19.91
N GLN A 101 6.19 0.56 20.10
CA GLN A 101 6.76 0.47 21.46
C GLN A 101 6.67 1.79 22.21
N TYR A 102 6.74 2.93 21.49
CA TYR A 102 6.67 4.27 22.07
C TYR A 102 5.28 4.90 22.04
N THR A 103 4.32 4.30 21.32
CA THR A 103 2.98 4.87 21.09
C THR A 103 1.89 3.83 21.31
N SER A 104 0.64 4.28 21.47
CA SER A 104 -0.49 3.37 21.60
C SER A 104 -0.89 2.76 20.26
N ALA A 105 -1.55 1.60 20.29
CA ALA A 105 -2.14 1.00 19.08
C ALA A 105 -3.13 1.96 18.37
N THR A 106 -3.83 2.80 19.15
CA THR A 106 -4.71 3.84 18.62
C THR A 106 -3.95 4.90 17.83
N PHE A 107 -2.80 5.36 18.34
CA PHE A 107 -1.93 6.32 17.65
C PHE A 107 -1.33 5.73 16.36
N ALA A 108 -0.89 4.47 16.41
CA ALA A 108 -0.41 3.77 15.22
C ALA A 108 -1.52 3.63 14.15
N SER A 109 -2.75 3.29 14.56
CA SER A 109 -3.90 3.22 13.65
C SER A 109 -4.25 4.59 13.06
N ALA A 110 -4.22 5.65 13.86
CA ALA A 110 -4.47 7.02 13.39
C ALA A 110 -3.41 7.44 12.36
N SER A 111 -2.14 7.09 12.56
CA SER A 111 -1.05 7.38 11.63
C SER A 111 -1.26 6.76 10.25
N VAL A 112 -1.75 5.51 10.20
CA VAL A 112 -2.08 4.82 8.94
C VAL A 112 -3.26 5.50 8.23
N ASN A 113 -4.26 5.96 8.98
CA ASN A 113 -5.42 6.66 8.40
C ASN A 113 -5.05 8.01 7.77
N VAL A 114 -4.00 8.68 8.26
CA VAL A 114 -3.48 9.95 7.71
C VAL A 114 -2.56 9.74 6.52
N LEU A 115 -2.15 8.51 6.22
CA LEU A 115 -1.23 8.20 5.11
C LEU A 115 -1.67 8.80 3.76
N PRO A 116 -2.95 8.73 3.33
CA PRO A 116 -3.38 9.36 2.08
C PRO A 116 -3.23 10.88 2.06
N ALA A 117 -3.46 11.53 3.21
CA ALA A 117 -3.27 12.97 3.38
C ALA A 117 -1.79 13.34 3.27
N ILE A 118 -0.89 12.60 3.92
CA ILE A 118 0.56 12.78 3.80
C ILE A 118 1.01 12.57 2.36
N THR A 119 0.52 11.51 1.68
CA THR A 119 0.83 11.25 0.28
C THR A 119 0.40 12.41 -0.62
N PHE A 120 -0.78 12.99 -0.41
CA PHE A 120 -1.25 14.15 -1.17
C PHE A 120 -0.39 15.39 -0.93
N ILE A 121 -0.02 15.67 0.33
CA ILE A 121 0.88 16.77 0.68
C ILE A 121 2.23 16.59 -0.02
N MET A 122 2.82 15.40 0.06
CA MET A 122 4.08 15.07 -0.61
C MET A 122 3.97 15.23 -2.14
N ALA A 123 2.90 14.71 -2.75
CA ALA A 123 2.66 14.87 -4.19
C ALA A 123 2.54 16.34 -4.62
N THR A 124 1.97 17.19 -3.75
CA THR A 124 1.87 18.63 -3.97
C THR A 124 3.23 19.32 -3.85
N ILE A 125 4.03 18.99 -2.83
CA ILE A 125 5.39 19.53 -2.63
C ILE A 125 6.31 19.19 -3.80
N PHE A 126 6.30 17.94 -4.26
CA PHE A 126 7.08 17.48 -5.41
C PHE A 126 6.51 17.91 -6.77
N ARG A 127 5.43 18.71 -6.79
CA ARG A 127 4.73 19.19 -8.00
C ARG A 127 4.28 18.04 -8.94
N LEU A 128 4.06 16.85 -8.38
CA LEU A 128 3.48 15.71 -9.09
C LEU A 128 1.97 15.89 -9.30
N GLU A 129 1.33 16.66 -8.42
CA GLU A 129 -0.07 17.06 -8.52
C GLU A 129 -0.16 18.58 -8.70
N LYS A 130 -0.86 19.04 -9.75
CA LYS A 130 -1.20 20.47 -9.91
C LYS A 130 -2.48 20.77 -9.16
N VAL A 131 -2.35 21.37 -7.98
CA VAL A 131 -3.49 21.78 -7.16
C VAL A 131 -4.05 23.10 -7.71
N ASP A 132 -5.18 23.02 -8.41
CA ASP A 132 -5.92 24.18 -8.87
C ASP A 132 -7.13 24.39 -7.97
N ILE A 133 -7.05 25.39 -7.10
CA ILE A 133 -8.06 25.66 -6.04
C ILE A 133 -9.45 25.95 -6.64
N ARG A 134 -9.53 26.30 -7.93
CA ARG A 134 -10.80 26.54 -8.62
C ARG A 134 -11.48 25.26 -9.12
N LYS A 135 -10.76 24.13 -9.16
CA LYS A 135 -11.29 22.86 -9.66
C LYS A 135 -11.89 22.03 -8.53
N LEU A 136 -13.12 21.55 -8.73
CA LEU A 136 -13.84 20.69 -7.79
C LEU A 136 -13.03 19.46 -7.31
N PRO A 137 -12.29 18.73 -8.17
CA PRO A 137 -11.47 17.60 -7.72
C PRO A 137 -10.33 18.02 -6.77
N SER A 138 -9.69 19.17 -7.01
CA SER A 138 -8.62 19.67 -6.14
C SER A 138 -9.18 20.16 -4.80
N GLN A 139 -10.35 20.81 -4.80
CA GLN A 139 -11.05 21.17 -3.57
C GLN A 139 -11.43 19.94 -2.74
N ALA A 140 -11.94 18.88 -3.39
CA ALA A 140 -12.27 17.62 -2.72
C ALA A 140 -11.03 16.97 -2.08
N LYS A 141 -9.88 16.99 -2.75
CA LYS A 141 -8.61 16.49 -2.18
C LYS A 141 -8.16 17.30 -0.97
N ILE A 142 -8.23 18.64 -1.03
CA ILE A 142 -7.86 19.53 0.09
C ILE A 142 -8.79 19.30 1.29
N ILE A 143 -10.10 19.34 1.07
CA ILE A 143 -11.09 19.12 2.13
C ILE A 143 -10.92 17.72 2.72
N GLY A 144 -10.77 16.70 1.88
CA GLY A 144 -10.51 15.32 2.32
C GLY A 144 -9.25 15.22 3.17
N THR A 145 -8.18 15.95 2.82
CA THR A 145 -6.93 16.00 3.59
C THR A 145 -7.16 16.62 4.97
N ILE A 146 -7.85 17.76 5.04
CA ILE A 146 -8.17 18.45 6.29
C ILE A 146 -9.00 17.53 7.20
N VAL A 147 -10.08 16.94 6.67
CA VAL A 147 -10.97 16.05 7.42
C VAL A 147 -10.21 14.82 7.93
N THR A 148 -9.32 14.24 7.12
CA THR A 148 -8.54 13.05 7.50
C THR A 148 -7.56 13.37 8.64
N VAL A 149 -6.84 14.49 8.56
CA VAL A 149 -5.90 14.92 9.61
C VAL A 149 -6.65 15.26 10.89
N SER A 150 -7.73 16.05 10.80
CA SER A 150 -8.55 16.40 11.96
C SER A 150 -9.15 15.17 12.63
N GLY A 151 -9.68 14.21 11.86
CA GLY A 151 -10.23 12.97 12.39
C GLY A 151 -9.18 12.14 13.12
N ALA A 152 -7.97 12.01 12.56
CA ALA A 152 -6.88 11.30 13.21
C ALA A 152 -6.41 11.98 14.51
N MET A 153 -6.33 13.31 14.55
CA MET A 153 -6.01 14.05 15.77
C MET A 153 -7.03 13.77 16.88
N VAL A 154 -8.33 13.69 16.54
CA VAL A 154 -9.40 13.34 17.50
C VAL A 154 -9.29 11.90 17.98
N MET A 155 -8.88 10.95 17.12
CA MET A 155 -8.67 9.55 17.53
C MET A 155 -7.50 9.37 18.51
N THR A 156 -6.53 10.29 18.50
CA THR A 156 -5.34 10.21 19.36
C THR A 156 -5.48 10.85 20.74
N ILE A 157 -6.56 11.60 20.98
CA ILE A 157 -6.89 12.19 22.30
C ILE A 157 -7.64 11.16 23.15
#